data_AF-A0A7K2U4S3-F1
#
_entry.id   AF-A0A7K2U4S3-F1
#
_cell.length_a   1.000
_cell.length_b   1.000
_cell.length_c   1.000
_cell.angle_alpha   90.00
_cell.angle_beta   90.00
_cell.angle_gamma   90.00
#
_symmetry.space_group_name_H-M   'P 1'
#
loop_
_entity.id
_entity.type
_entity.pdbx_description
1 polymer ?
#
loop_
_entity_poly.entity_id
_entity_poly.type
_entity_poly.pdbx_seq_one_letter_code
_entity_poly.pdbx_strand_id
1 'polypeptide(L)' 'MSRWDYQRLMKIEWDAGGPVRAMDVGVELGIEAEVKGGLEPLHGKLSKLAGRGRLRELPDGRFQIAP' A
#
# COMPACT_ATOMS: atom_id res chain seq x y z
N MET A 1 3.45 1.62 -10.99
CA MET A 1 2.51 0.66 -10.41
C MET A 1 1.57 0.29 -11.54
N SER A 2 1.63 -0.95 -11.98
CA SER A 2 0.80 -1.46 -13.07
C SER A 2 -0.64 -1.58 -12.62
N ARG A 3 -1.59 -1.65 -13.56
CA ARG A 3 -3.02 -1.89 -13.26
C ARG A 3 -3.22 -3.17 -12.41
N TRP A 4 -2.36 -4.17 -12.62
CA TRP A 4 -2.31 -5.41 -11.86
C TRP A 4 -1.95 -5.22 -10.38
N ASP A 5 -0.94 -4.40 -10.08
CA ASP A 5 -0.57 -4.08 -8.69
C ASP A 5 -1.71 -3.37 -7.95
N TYR A 6 -2.47 -2.54 -8.66
CA TYR A 6 -3.62 -1.83 -8.09
C TYR A 6 -4.78 -2.77 -7.77
N GLN A 7 -5.09 -3.71 -8.66
CA GLN A 7 -6.10 -4.74 -8.40
C GLN A 7 -5.67 -5.64 -7.23
N ARG A 8 -4.38 -5.94 -7.13
CA ARG A 8 -3.83 -6.70 -6.00
C ARG A 8 -3.97 -5.90 -4.71
N LEU A 9 -3.65 -4.60 -4.69
CA LEU A 9 -3.88 -3.73 -3.53
C LEU A 9 -5.34 -3.71 -3.07
N MET A 10 -6.30 -3.58 -4.00
CA MET A 10 -7.72 -3.67 -3.67
C MET A 10 -8.09 -5.02 -3.05
N LYS A 11 -7.52 -6.11 -3.56
CA LYS A 11 -7.75 -7.45 -3.00
C LYS A 11 -7.17 -7.59 -1.59
N ILE A 12 -5.99 -7.03 -1.31
CA ILE A 12 -5.35 -7.04 0.02
C ILE A 12 -6.25 -6.31 1.03
N GLU A 13 -6.72 -5.11 0.69
CA GLU A 13 -7.62 -4.34 1.57
C GLU A 13 -8.95 -5.05 1.80
N TRP A 14 -9.52 -5.64 0.75
CA TRP A 14 -10.76 -6.40 0.84
C TRP A 14 -10.62 -7.62 1.75
N ASP A 15 -9.53 -8.38 1.60
CA ASP A 15 -9.23 -9.56 2.43
C ASP A 15 -8.97 -9.17 3.90
N ALA A 16 -8.28 -8.05 4.12
CA ALA A 16 -8.03 -7.50 5.44
C ALA A 16 -9.27 -6.87 6.10
N GLY A 17 -10.35 -6.62 5.34
CA GLY A 17 -11.58 -6.00 5.83
C GLY A 17 -11.41 -4.54 6.26
N GLY A 18 -10.40 -3.83 5.74
CA GLY A 18 -10.10 -2.46 6.13
C GLY A 18 -8.68 -1.99 5.81
N PRO A 19 -8.28 -0.81 6.34
CA PRO A 19 -7.01 -0.17 6.01
C PRO A 19 -5.78 -1.03 6.32
N VAL A 20 -4.82 -1.05 5.40
CA VAL A 20 -3.65 -1.95 5.41
C VAL A 20 -2.34 -1.18 5.61
N ARG A 21 -1.35 -1.78 6.26
CA ARG A 21 -0.03 -1.14 6.41
C ARG A 21 0.78 -1.30 5.11
N ALA A 22 1.69 -0.36 4.88
CA ALA A 22 2.63 -0.42 3.76
C ALA A 22 3.40 -1.75 3.70
N MET A 23 3.78 -2.29 4.86
CA MET A 23 4.51 -3.55 4.96
C MET A 23 3.68 -4.75 4.49
N ASP A 24 2.42 -4.84 4.92
CA ASP A 24 1.50 -5.92 4.52
C ASP A 24 1.24 -5.88 2.99
N VAL A 25 1.15 -4.67 2.43
CA VAL A 25 1.09 -4.46 0.96
C VAL A 25 2.36 -4.91 0.25
N GLY A 26 3.54 -4.65 0.85
CA GLY A 26 4.83 -5.03 0.27
C GLY A 26 4.97 -6.55 0.12
N VAL A 27 4.65 -7.29 1.19
CA VAL A 27 4.70 -8.76 1.21
C VAL A 27 3.81 -9.34 0.11
N GLU A 28 2.57 -8.88 -0.01
CA GLU A 28 1.61 -9.46 -0.95
C GLU A 28 1.89 -9.07 -2.40
N LEU A 29 2.49 -7.90 -2.64
CA LEU A 29 2.97 -7.50 -3.96
C LEU A 29 4.27 -8.22 -4.36
N GLY A 30 4.88 -9.03 -3.47
CA GLY A 30 6.19 -9.64 -3.70
C GLY A 30 7.31 -8.61 -3.78
N ILE A 31 7.09 -7.42 -3.22
CA ILE A 31 8.11 -6.40 -3.05
C ILE A 31 8.84 -6.80 -1.77
N GLU A 32 10.10 -7.22 -1.88
CA GLU A 32 10.93 -7.59 -0.74
C GLU A 32 11.06 -6.39 0.23
N ALA A 33 10.11 -6.27 1.15
CA ALA A 33 10.13 -5.39 2.31
C ALA A 33 11.17 -5.86 3.34
N GLU A 34 11.80 -7.02 3.08
CA GLU A 34 12.76 -7.72 3.93
C GLU A 34 14.13 -7.05 4.01
N VAL A 35 14.45 -6.12 3.11
CA VAL A 35 15.64 -5.30 3.28
C VAL A 35 15.26 -4.13 4.19
N LYS A 36 15.99 -3.93 5.29
CA LYS A 36 15.86 -2.86 6.30
C LYS A 36 16.02 -1.41 5.76
N GLY A 37 15.75 -1.20 4.46
CA GLY A 37 15.65 0.06 3.73
C GLY A 37 14.65 0.02 2.55
N GLY A 38 13.87 -1.06 2.36
CA GLY A 38 12.85 -1.20 1.31
C GLY A 38 11.45 -0.69 1.71
N LEU A 39 11.23 -0.51 3.01
CA LEU A 39 9.95 0.00 3.54
C LEU A 39 9.77 1.50 3.33
N GLU A 40 10.84 2.30 3.48
CA GLU A 40 10.79 3.74 3.19
C GLU A 40 10.43 4.05 1.72
N PRO A 41 11.04 3.41 0.70
CA PRO A 41 10.63 3.62 -0.68
C PRO A 41 9.23 3.06 -0.99
N LEU A 42 8.78 1.99 -0.31
CA LEU A 42 7.42 1.49 -0.44
C LEU A 42 6.40 2.48 0.15
N HIS A 43 6.68 2.98 1.35
CA HIS A 43 5.87 4.00 2.02
C HIS A 43 5.77 5.27 1.17
N GLY A 44 6.89 5.76 0.64
CA GLY A 44 6.90 6.92 -0.26
C GLY A 44 6.09 6.70 -1.55
N LYS A 45 6.06 5.48 -2.08
CA LYS A 45 5.26 5.13 -3.26
C LYS A 45 3.76 5.12 -2.94
N LEU A 46 3.36 4.58 -1.79
CA LEU A 46 1.98 4.58 -1.32
C LEU A 46 1.51 5.99 -0.95
N SER A 47 2.34 6.77 -0.26
CA SER A 47 2.07 8.18 0.05
C SER A 47 1.93 9.04 -1.22
N LYS A 48 2.72 8.77 -2.26
CA LYS A 48 2.56 9.42 -3.58
C LYS A 48 1.23 9.05 -4.27
N LEU A 49 0.69 7.86 -4.02
CA LEU A 49 -0.65 7.48 -4.48
C LEU A 49 -1.73 8.15 -3.64
N ALA A 50 -1.48 8.32 -2.35
CA ALA A 50 -2.36 9.08 -1.47
C ALA A 50 -2.46 10.56 -1.89
N GLY A 51 -1.31 11.19 -2.17
CA GLY A 51 -1.26 12.54 -2.73
C GLY A 51 -1.90 12.69 -4.12
N ARG A 52 -2.16 11.59 -4.84
CA ARG A 52 -2.90 11.57 -6.12
C ARG A 52 -4.39 11.27 -5.95
N GLY A 53 -4.88 11.16 -4.72
CA GLY A 53 -6.28 10.84 -4.42
C GLY A 53 -6.67 9.40 -4.77
N ARG A 54 -5.70 8.49 -4.95
CA ARG A 54 -6.00 7.06 -5.19
C ARG A 54 -6.05 6.24 -3.91
N LEU A 55 -5.28 6.67 -2.92
CA LEU A 55 -5.30 6.11 -1.58
C LEU A 55 -5.61 7.24 -0.58
N ARG A 56 -6.02 6.85 0.61
CA ARG A 56 -6.04 7.71 1.79
C ARG A 56 -5.03 7.12 2.78
N GLU A 57 -4.04 7.92 3.12
CA GLU A 57 -3.14 7.63 4.24
C GLU A 57 -3.84 8.03 5.54
N LEU A 58 -3.82 7.13 6.52
CA LEU A 58 -4.38 7.32 7.85
C LEU A 58 -3.30 7.84 8.81
N PRO A 59 -3.69 8.54 9.89
CA PRO A 59 -2.72 9.08 10.86
C PRO A 59 -1.85 8.03 11.55
N ASP A 60 -2.27 6.75 11.54
CA ASP A 60 -1.48 5.63 12.07
C ASP A 60 -0.54 4.98 11.02
N GLY A 61 -0.43 5.54 9.81
CA GLY A 61 0.45 5.07 8.75
C GLY A 61 -0.12 3.93 7.90
N ARG A 62 -1.42 3.65 8.03
CA ARG A 62 -2.15 2.72 7.15
C ARG A 62 -2.67 3.41 5.91
N PHE A 63 -2.94 2.62 4.88
CA PHE A 63 -3.50 3.06 3.62
C PHE A 63 -4.83 2.36 3.37
N GLN A 64 -5.77 3.09 2.80
CA GLN A 64 -7.00 2.53 2.23
C GLN A 64 -7.22 3.11 0.83
N ILE A 65 -7.96 2.43 -0.02
CA ILE A 65 -8.42 2.89 -1.32
C ILE A 65 -9.29 4.13 -1.08
N ALA A 66 -8.99 5.20 -1.81
CA ALA A 66 -9.87 6.36 -1.83
C ALA A 66 -11.14 6.00 -2.63
N PRO A 67 -12.32 6.46 -2.19
CA PRO A 67 -13.58 6.23 -2.92
C PRO A 67 -13.54 6.81 -4.34
#